data_AF-A0A7C5N1S6-F1
#
_entry.id   AF-A0A7C5N1S6-F1
#
_cell.length_a   1.000
_cell.length_b   1.000
_cell.length_c   1.000
_cell.angle_alpha   90.00
_cell.angle_beta   90.00
_cell.angle_gamma   90.00
#
_symmetry.space_group_name_H-M   'P 1'
#
loop_
_entity.id
_entity.type
_entity.pdbx_description
1 polymer ?
#
loop_
_entity_poly.entity_id
_entity_poly.type
_entity_poly.pdbx_seq_one_letter_code
_entity_poly.pdbx_strand_id
1 'polypeptide(L)'
;MTRKRKIIRRIRRFVRENSLLFTRTENWYVGVTSVIERRKSQHERRFGRELVTFQSWQARSAREAADIEKRFLALGMAGAGGGWNQDSVYVYVYKRRGPYSR
;
A
#
# COMPACT_ATOMS: atom_id res chain seq x y z
N MET A 1 14.09 14.92 8.76
CA MET A 1 12.99 13.93 8.68
C MET A 1 13.44 12.70 7.89
N THR A 2 13.34 11.49 8.45
CA THR A 2 13.78 10.23 7.81
C THR A 2 12.94 9.85 6.57
N ARG A 3 13.49 9.05 5.64
CA ARG A 3 12.76 8.57 4.43
C ARG A 3 11.49 7.81 4.81
N LYS A 4 11.57 6.89 5.77
CA LYS A 4 10.42 6.22 6.40
C LYS A 4 9.31 7.19 6.82
N ARG A 5 9.63 8.24 7.58
CA ARG A 5 8.65 9.26 8.02
C ARG A 5 8.04 10.03 6.84
N LYS A 6 8.84 10.36 5.81
CA LYS A 6 8.36 10.97 4.56
C LYS A 6 7.35 10.07 3.85
N ILE A 7 7.65 8.78 3.69
CA ILE A 7 6.77 7.81 3.02
C ILE A 7 5.46 7.65 3.80
N ILE A 8 5.52 7.47 5.13
CA ILE A 8 4.32 7.38 5.98
C ILE A 8 3.43 8.61 5.82
N ARG A 9 4.01 9.82 5.80
CA ARG A 9 3.25 11.06 5.59
C ARG A 9 2.62 11.11 4.19
N ARG A 10 3.34 10.67 3.15
CA ARG A 10 2.80 10.61 1.76
C ARG A 10 1.68 9.60 1.61
N ILE A 11 1.79 8.41 2.21
CA ILE A 11 0.72 7.41 2.22
C ILE A 11 -0.52 7.98 2.89
N ARG A 12 -0.38 8.57 4.09
CA ARG A 12 -1.53 9.19 4.79
C ARG A 12 -2.20 10.29 3.97
N ARG A 13 -1.39 11.14 3.33
CA ARG A 13 -1.88 12.19 2.45
C ARG A 13 -2.66 11.59 1.27
N PHE A 14 -2.09 10.61 0.58
CA PHE A 14 -2.70 9.93 -0.55
C PHE A 14 -4.04 9.28 -0.16
N VAL A 15 -4.06 8.52 0.93
CA VAL A 15 -5.28 7.88 1.46
C VAL A 15 -6.37 8.91 1.75
N ARG A 16 -6.02 10.04 2.37
CA ARG A 16 -6.96 11.12 2.68
C ARG A 16 -7.50 11.80 1.42
N GLU A 17 -6.63 12.16 0.48
CA GLU A 17 -7.01 12.83 -0.79
C GLU A 17 -7.88 11.94 -1.68
N ASN A 18 -7.79 10.62 -1.52
CA ASN A 18 -8.54 9.62 -2.31
C ASN A 18 -9.67 8.95 -1.49
N SER A 19 -10.08 9.58 -0.38
CA SER A 19 -11.23 9.19 0.42
C SER A 19 -12.31 10.27 0.30
N LEU A 20 -13.47 9.92 -0.26
CA LEU A 20 -14.54 10.87 -0.61
C LEU A 20 -15.29 11.47 0.59
N LEU A 21 -15.37 10.79 1.74
CA LEU A 21 -16.18 11.22 2.89
C LEU A 21 -15.49 11.00 4.25
N PHE A 22 -14.91 9.81 4.47
CA PHE A 22 -14.16 9.48 5.67
C PHE A 22 -12.87 8.76 5.32
N THR A 23 -11.78 9.06 6.05
CA THR A 23 -10.50 8.36 5.90
C THR A 23 -10.58 6.99 6.59
N ARG A 24 -11.30 6.04 5.98
CA ARG A 24 -11.38 4.66 6.47
C ARG A 24 -10.21 3.86 5.90
N THR A 25 -9.13 3.73 6.67
CA THR A 25 -7.95 2.92 6.33
C THR A 25 -8.30 1.45 6.04
N GLU A 26 -9.39 0.95 6.62
CA GLU A 26 -9.93 -0.41 6.38
C GLU A 26 -10.35 -0.66 4.92
N ASN A 27 -10.58 0.40 4.15
CA ASN A 27 -10.89 0.33 2.73
C ASN A 27 -9.65 0.47 1.83
N TRP A 28 -8.47 0.18 2.36
CA TRP A 28 -7.21 0.28 1.65
C TRP A 28 -6.39 -0.99 1.80
N TYR A 29 -5.66 -1.34 0.76
CA TYR A 29 -4.68 -2.42 0.79
C TYR A 29 -3.29 -1.83 0.85
N VAL A 30 -2.41 -2.44 1.65
CA VAL A 30 -0.98 -2.16 1.66
C VAL A 30 -0.21 -3.43 1.36
N GLY A 31 0.87 -3.29 0.60
CA GLY A 31 1.81 -4.39 0.38
C GLY A 31 3.19 -3.90 0.02
N VAL A 32 4.10 -4.86 -0.10
CA VAL A 32 5.50 -4.64 -0.48
C VAL A 32 5.87 -5.50 -1.67
N THR A 33 6.81 -5.04 -2.49
CA THR A 33 7.26 -5.75 -3.69
C THR A 33 8.65 -5.27 -4.11
N SER A 34 9.36 -6.11 -4.87
CA SER A 34 10.60 -5.74 -5.55
C SER A 34 10.34 -5.12 -6.94
N VAL A 35 9.22 -5.48 -7.58
CA VAL A 35 8.88 -5.02 -8.95
C VAL A 35 7.49 -4.39 -8.93
N ILE A 36 7.43 -3.06 -9.09
CA ILE A 36 6.16 -2.30 -9.06
C ILE A 36 5.28 -2.60 -10.24
N GLU A 37 5.81 -2.53 -11.46
CA GLU A 37 5.01 -2.68 -12.68
C GLU A 37 4.32 -4.05 -12.74
N ARG A 38 5.08 -5.12 -12.48
CA ARG A 38 4.52 -6.48 -12.38
C ARG A 38 3.38 -6.55 -11.35
N ARG A 39 3.55 -5.95 -10.18
CA ARG A 39 2.55 -6.00 -9.11
C ARG A 39 1.32 -5.17 -9.45
N LYS A 40 1.50 -4.00 -10.04
CA LYS A 40 0.41 -3.15 -10.53
C LYS A 40 -0.40 -3.89 -11.60
N SER A 41 0.25 -4.45 -12.61
CA SER A 41 -0.42 -5.23 -13.66
C SER A 41 -1.16 -6.46 -13.12
N GLN A 42 -0.64 -7.14 -12.09
CA GLN A 42 -1.36 -8.23 -11.42
C GLN A 42 -2.67 -7.76 -10.80
N HIS A 43 -2.67 -6.63 -10.09
CA HIS A 43 -3.87 -6.07 -9.48
C HIS A 43 -4.84 -5.50 -10.52
N GLU A 44 -4.34 -4.85 -11.58
CA GLU A 44 -5.17 -4.38 -12.70
C GLU A 44 -5.85 -5.53 -13.42
N ARG A 45 -5.15 -6.65 -13.69
CA ARG A 45 -5.77 -7.84 -14.30
C ARG A 45 -6.79 -8.51 -13.39
N ARG A 46 -6.53 -8.54 -12.07
CA ARG A 46 -7.40 -9.17 -11.09
C ARG A 46 -8.69 -8.38 -10.84
N PHE A 47 -8.59 -7.06 -10.74
CA PHE A 47 -9.68 -6.19 -10.29
C PHE A 47 -10.28 -5.36 -11.43
N GLY A 48 -9.56 -5.18 -12.55
CA GLY A 48 -10.02 -4.40 -13.69
C GLY A 48 -10.51 -3.01 -13.29
N ARG A 49 -11.77 -2.71 -13.62
CA ARG A 49 -12.43 -1.42 -13.31
C ARG A 49 -12.69 -1.19 -11.81
N GLU A 50 -12.53 -2.23 -10.98
CA GLU A 50 -12.65 -2.07 -9.54
C GLU A 50 -11.41 -1.43 -8.92
N LEU A 51 -10.23 -1.50 -9.55
CA LEU A 51 -9.03 -0.85 -9.04
C LEU A 51 -9.15 0.67 -9.26
N VAL A 52 -9.43 1.41 -8.19
CA VAL A 52 -9.72 2.85 -8.27
C VAL A 52 -8.45 3.67 -8.32
N THR A 53 -7.48 3.33 -7.48
CA THR A 53 -6.22 4.05 -7.41
C THR A 53 -5.12 3.15 -6.88
N PHE A 54 -3.90 3.37 -7.34
CA PHE A 54 -2.70 2.62 -6.98
C PHE A 54 -1.53 3.60 -6.92
N GLN A 55 -0.79 3.59 -5.83
CA GLN A 55 0.42 4.40 -5.69
C GLN A 55 1.49 3.61 -4.94
N SER A 56 2.75 3.84 -5.32
CA SER A 56 3.90 3.24 -4.66
C SER A 56 4.95 4.27 -4.26
N TRP A 57 5.82 3.83 -3.33
CA TRP A 57 6.96 4.58 -2.83
C TRP A 57 8.13 3.64 -2.57
N GLN A 58 9.32 4.06 -2.99
CA GLN A 58 10.56 3.32 -2.72
C GLN A 58 11.13 3.70 -1.34
N ALA A 59 11.29 2.70 -0.48
CA ALA A 59 11.98 2.79 0.80
C ALA A 59 13.51 2.69 0.64
N ARG A 60 14.27 2.80 1.72
CA ARG A 60 15.73 2.62 1.70
C ARG A 60 16.16 1.15 1.64
N SER A 61 15.34 0.27 2.17
CA SER A 61 15.63 -1.16 2.30
C SER A 61 14.32 -1.92 2.40
N ALA A 62 14.36 -3.24 2.18
CA ALA A 62 13.22 -4.11 2.38
C ALA A 62 12.70 -4.06 3.82
N ARG A 63 13.60 -3.97 4.82
CA ARG A 63 13.20 -3.81 6.22
C ARG A 63 12.43 -2.50 6.46
N GLU A 64 12.87 -1.40 5.85
CA GLU A 64 12.12 -0.13 5.94
C GLU A 64 10.74 -0.24 5.28
N ALA A 65 10.63 -0.92 4.13
CA ALA A 65 9.37 -1.16 3.45
C ALA A 65 8.41 -2.03 4.28
N ALA A 66 8.91 -3.15 4.82
CA ALA A 66 8.16 -4.06 5.69
C ALA A 66 7.67 -3.38 6.97
N ASP A 67 8.50 -2.53 7.59
CA ASP A 67 8.10 -1.75 8.75
C ASP A 67 6.94 -0.77 8.44
N ILE A 68 6.95 -0.19 7.23
CA ILE A 68 5.88 0.70 6.78
C ILE A 68 4.61 -0.11 6.54
N GLU A 69 4.69 -1.26 5.87
CA GLU A 69 3.56 -2.18 5.68
C GLU A 69 2.94 -2.56 7.04
N LYS A 70 3.75 -3.08 7.96
CA LYS A 70 3.31 -3.47 9.32
C LYS A 70 2.59 -2.34 10.04
N ARG A 71 3.09 -1.11 9.91
CA ARG A 71 2.45 0.07 10.50
C ARG A 71 1.05 0.32 9.93
N PHE A 72 0.86 0.16 8.62
CA PHE A 72 -0.43 0.42 8.00
C PHE A 72 -1.42 -0.74 8.15
N LEU A 73 -0.92 -1.99 8.23
CA LEU A 73 -1.71 -3.14 8.68
C LEU A 73 -2.25 -2.90 10.11
N ALA A 74 -1.40 -2.42 11.02
CA ALA A 74 -1.82 -2.07 12.38
C ALA A 74 -2.82 -0.90 12.46
N LEU A 75 -2.95 -0.11 11.39
CA LEU A 75 -3.97 0.94 11.24
C LEU A 75 -5.23 0.45 10.53
N GLY A 76 -5.33 -0.86 10.26
CA GLY A 76 -6.51 -1.51 9.70
C GLY A 76 -6.50 -1.70 8.18
N MET A 77 -5.44 -1.32 7.47
CA MET A 77 -5.35 -1.65 6.04
C MET A 77 -5.31 -3.17 5.84
N ALA A 78 -5.92 -3.64 4.75
CA ALA A 78 -5.81 -5.02 4.31
C ALA A 78 -4.39 -5.31 3.77
N GLY A 79 -3.96 -6.57 3.91
CA GLY A 79 -2.70 -7.07 3.39
C GLY A 79 -2.32 -8.37 4.09
N ALA A 80 -1.39 -9.12 3.50
CA ALA A 80 -1.00 -10.42 4.06
C ALA A 80 0.05 -10.27 5.18
N GLY A 81 0.92 -9.27 5.10
CA GLY A 81 2.13 -9.19 5.92
C GLY A 81 3.10 -10.33 5.63
N GLY A 82 4.40 -10.04 5.55
CA GLY A 82 5.42 -11.10 5.49
C GLY A 82 5.67 -11.75 4.12
N GLY A 83 5.11 -11.23 3.03
CA GLY A 83 5.38 -11.68 1.66
C GLY A 83 6.57 -10.99 0.97
N TRP A 84 7.60 -10.62 1.73
CA TRP A 84 8.73 -9.83 1.22
C TRP A 84 10.08 -10.54 1.37
N ASN A 85 10.99 -10.18 0.47
CA ASN A 85 12.38 -10.61 0.48
C ASN A 85 13.32 -9.39 0.56
N GLN A 86 14.63 -9.63 0.48
CA GLN A 86 15.67 -8.60 0.60
C GLN A 86 15.55 -7.48 -0.46
N ASP A 87 14.95 -7.79 -1.61
CA ASP A 87 14.77 -6.88 -2.74
C ASP A 87 13.45 -6.10 -2.69
N SER A 88 12.58 -6.39 -1.72
CA SER A 88 11.24 -5.81 -1.62
C SER A 88 11.27 -4.39 -1.07
N VAL A 89 11.91 -3.47 -1.79
CA VAL A 89 12.18 -2.09 -1.38
C VAL A 89 11.03 -1.13 -1.65
N TYR A 90 9.95 -1.57 -2.29
CA TYR A 90 8.80 -0.72 -2.57
C TYR A 90 7.62 -1.06 -1.68
N VAL A 91 6.97 -0.03 -1.16
CA VAL A 91 5.65 -0.10 -0.54
C VAL A 91 4.64 0.41 -1.54
N TYR A 92 3.53 -0.28 -1.70
CA TYR A 92 2.40 0.18 -2.51
C TYR A 92 1.12 0.15 -1.71
N VAL A 93 0.22 1.04 -2.08
CA VAL A 93 -1.12 1.17 -1.51
C VAL A 93 -2.12 1.31 -2.64
N TYR A 94 -3.24 0.62 -2.54
CA TYR A 94 -4.34 0.76 -3.49
C TYR A 94 -5.70 0.70 -2.82
N LYS A 95 -6.69 1.23 -3.54
CA LYS A 95 -8.10 1.12 -3.19
C LYS A 95 -8.84 0.46 -4.33
N ARG A 96 -9.74 -0.45 -3.98
CA ARG A 96 -10.70 -1.03 -4.92
C ARG A 96 -12.13 -0.64 -4.54
N ARG A 97 -13.06 -0.76 -5.49
CA ARG A 97 -14.50 -0.66 -5.21
C ARG A 97 -14.93 -1.89 -4.38
N GLY A 98 -15.81 -1.66 -3.42
CA GLY A 98 -16.27 -2.69 -2.48
C GLY A 98 -15.37 -2.88 -1.25
N PRO A 99 -15.89 -3.52 -0.19
CA PRO A 99 -15.13 -3.76 1.03
C PRO A 99 -14.04 -4.82 0.81
N TYR A 100 -12.94 -4.71 1.56
CA TYR A 100 -12.04 -5.85 1.74
C TYR A 100 -12.73 -6.85 2.66
N SER A 101 -13.04 -8.04 2.16
CA SER A 101 -13.49 -9.16 2.98
C SER A 101 -12.39 -9.46 4.00
N ARG A 102 -12.74 -9.43 5.29
CA ARG A 102 -11.86 -9.91 6.37
C ARG A 102 -11.90 -11.43 6.43
#